data_AF-A0A952EYY0-F1
#
_entry.id   AF-A0A952EYY0-F1
#
_cell.length_a   1.000
_cell.length_b   1.000
_cell.length_c   1.000
_cell.angle_alpha   90.00
_cell.angle_beta   90.00
_cell.angle_gamma   90.00
#
_symmetry.space_group_name_H-M   'P 1'
#
loop_
_entity.id
_entity.type
_entity.pdbx_description
1 polymer ?
#
loop_
_entity_poly.entity_id
_entity_poly.type
_entity_poly.pdbx_seq_one_letter_code
_entity_poly.pdbx_strand_id
1 'polypeptide(L)'
;RNLNPLPANLGEVLRRYPKVVLPEMNLGQLALLLRGKFLVDVQSVTKVEGMAFLADEVEGIIDAALDGTLGDKEIDKAKFARLAAATIETEATGVGANA
;
A
#
# COMPACT_ATOMS: atom_id res chain seq x y z
N ARG A 1 -12.37 2.15 -19.36
CA ARG A 1 -12.11 0.74 -18.97
C ARG A 1 -13.01 0.40 -17.79
N ASN A 2 -13.41 -0.86 -17.63
CA ASN A 2 -14.36 -1.31 -16.61
C ASN A 2 -13.67 -2.21 -15.58
N LEU A 3 -14.11 -2.16 -14.32
CA LEU A 3 -13.65 -3.04 -13.25
C LEU A 3 -14.42 -4.37 -13.23
N ASN A 4 -15.70 -4.34 -13.58
CA ASN A 4 -16.56 -5.51 -13.68
C ASN A 4 -17.32 -5.48 -15.03
N PRO A 5 -17.17 -6.50 -15.90
CA PRO A 5 -16.26 -7.62 -15.75
C PRO A 5 -14.80 -7.19 -15.89
N LEU A 6 -13.91 -7.87 -15.15
CA LEU A 6 -12.47 -7.77 -15.37
C LEU A 6 -12.12 -8.26 -16.80
N PRO A 7 -11.05 -7.73 -17.42
CA PRO A 7 -10.60 -8.21 -18.72
C PRO A 7 -10.40 -9.72 -18.74
N ALA A 8 -10.89 -10.40 -19.79
CA ALA A 8 -10.88 -11.86 -19.88
C ALA A 8 -9.46 -12.44 -19.84
N ASN A 9 -8.46 -11.74 -20.39
CA ASN A 9 -7.07 -12.16 -20.41
C ASN A 9 -6.26 -11.75 -19.16
N LEU A 10 -6.87 -11.08 -18.17
CA LEU A 10 -6.12 -10.51 -17.04
C LEU A 10 -5.34 -11.59 -16.26
N GLY A 11 -5.97 -12.73 -15.98
CA GLY A 11 -5.30 -13.82 -15.26
C GLY A 11 -4.11 -14.41 -16.01
N GLU A 12 -4.13 -14.40 -17.35
CA GLU A 12 -2.99 -14.82 -18.17
C GLU A 12 -1.86 -13.79 -18.08
N VAL A 13 -2.19 -12.50 -18.23
CA VAL A 13 -1.22 -11.40 -18.13
C VAL A 13 -0.51 -11.42 -16.77
N LEU A 14 -1.27 -11.54 -15.68
CA LEU A 14 -0.72 -11.54 -14.32
C LEU A 14 0.28 -12.67 -14.09
N ARG A 15 0.00 -13.88 -14.60
CA ARG A 15 0.88 -15.05 -14.42
C ARG A 15 2.18 -14.99 -15.23
N ARG A 16 2.29 -14.09 -16.21
CA ARG A 16 3.52 -13.91 -16.99
C ARG A 16 4.60 -13.16 -16.22
N TYR A 17 4.24 -12.46 -15.14
CA TYR A 17 5.18 -11.68 -14.34
C TYR A 17 5.56 -12.45 -13.07
N PRO A 18 6.86 -12.50 -12.73
CA PRO A 18 7.31 -13.17 -11.50
C PRO A 18 6.91 -12.41 -10.23
N LYS A 19 6.66 -11.11 -10.35
CA LYS A 19 6.22 -10.22 -9.27
C LYS A 19 5.04 -9.39 -9.77
N VAL A 20 3.96 -9.35 -9.00
CA VAL A 20 2.78 -8.54 -9.31
C VAL A 20 2.54 -7.60 -8.14
N VAL A 21 2.78 -6.31 -8.33
CA VAL A 21 2.58 -5.30 -7.30
C VAL A 21 1.33 -4.49 -7.63
N LEU A 22 0.54 -4.17 -6.61
CA LEU A 22 -0.69 -3.41 -6.73
C LEU A 22 -0.71 -2.25 -5.74
N PRO A 23 -0.35 -1.03 -6.19
CA PRO A 23 -0.66 0.18 -5.45
C PRO A 23 -2.17 0.39 -5.42
N GLU A 24 -2.76 0.50 -4.23
CA GLU A 24 -4.19 0.79 -4.08
C GLU A 24 -4.46 1.82 -2.98
N MET A 25 -5.38 2.75 -3.26
CA MET A 25 -5.76 3.81 -2.34
C MET A 25 -6.88 3.40 -1.39
N ASN A 26 -6.81 2.16 -0.94
CA ASN A 26 -7.82 1.52 -0.12
C ASN A 26 -7.14 0.43 0.73
N LEU A 27 -7.91 -0.45 1.36
CA LEU A 27 -7.42 -1.43 2.34
C LEU A 27 -7.26 -2.84 1.77
N GLY A 28 -6.92 -2.98 0.48
CA GLY A 28 -6.64 -4.29 -0.10
C GLY A 28 -7.76 -4.87 -0.96
N GLN A 29 -8.79 -4.10 -1.29
CA GLN A 29 -10.01 -4.66 -1.91
C GLN A 29 -9.74 -5.27 -3.28
N LEU A 30 -8.91 -4.63 -4.12
CA LEU A 30 -8.63 -5.16 -5.44
C LEU A 30 -7.66 -6.34 -5.34
N ALA A 31 -6.66 -6.27 -4.46
CA ALA A 31 -5.77 -7.40 -4.19
C ALA A 31 -6.55 -8.66 -3.75
N LEU A 32 -7.53 -8.50 -2.87
CA LEU A 32 -8.41 -9.58 -2.42
C LEU A 32 -9.13 -10.25 -3.61
N LEU A 33 -9.73 -9.45 -4.49
CA LEU A 33 -10.45 -9.95 -5.67
C LEU A 33 -9.51 -10.66 -6.66
N LEU A 34 -8.35 -10.08 -6.94
CA LEU A 34 -7.39 -10.65 -7.90
C LEU A 34 -6.79 -11.96 -7.38
N ARG A 35 -6.39 -12.02 -6.10
CA ARG A 35 -5.89 -13.25 -5.47
C ARG A 35 -6.98 -14.33 -5.47
N GLY A 36 -8.21 -13.99 -5.06
CA GLY A 36 -9.32 -14.94 -5.01
C GLY A 36 -9.73 -15.47 -6.39
N LYS A 37 -9.71 -14.62 -7.43
CA LYS A 37 -10.16 -14.99 -8.77
C LYS A 37 -9.09 -15.67 -9.62
N PHE A 38 -7.82 -15.30 -9.46
CA PHE A 38 -6.74 -15.76 -10.33
C PHE A 38 -5.65 -16.58 -9.62
N LEU A 39 -5.67 -16.67 -8.29
CA LEU A 39 -4.67 -17.39 -7.48
C LEU A 39 -3.23 -16.95 -7.79
N VAL A 40 -3.06 -15.64 -8.04
CA VAL A 40 -1.76 -15.00 -8.23
C VAL A 40 -1.38 -14.32 -6.92
N ASP A 41 -0.11 -14.43 -6.52
CA ASP A 41 0.43 -13.66 -5.39
C ASP A 41 0.59 -12.18 -5.80
N VAL A 42 -0.49 -11.42 -5.60
CA VAL A 42 -0.50 -9.97 -5.77
C VAL A 42 0.06 -9.34 -4.50
N GLN A 43 1.07 -8.50 -4.59
CA GLN A 43 1.67 -7.77 -3.47
C GLN A 43 1.01 -6.38 -3.39
N SER A 44 0.15 -6.17 -2.40
CA SER A 44 -0.59 -4.92 -2.22
C SER A 44 0.27 -3.88 -1.51
N VAL A 45 0.22 -2.64 -1.99
CA VAL A 45 0.75 -1.46 -1.30
C VAL A 45 -0.42 -0.50 -1.06
N THR A 46 -0.86 -0.41 0.19
CA THR A 46 -2.04 0.38 0.56
C THR A 46 -1.66 1.80 0.95
N LYS A 47 -2.49 2.78 0.55
CA LYS A 47 -2.43 4.18 0.98
C LYS A 47 -3.85 4.69 1.25
N VAL A 48 -4.13 5.22 2.43
CA VAL A 48 -5.48 5.71 2.81
C VAL A 48 -5.51 7.18 3.23
N GLU A 49 -4.52 7.95 2.79
CA GLU A 49 -4.30 9.35 3.18
C GLU A 49 -5.16 10.35 2.38
N GLY A 50 -6.08 9.87 1.53
CA GLY A 50 -6.89 10.73 0.66
C GLY A 50 -6.13 11.41 -0.49
N MET A 51 -4.83 11.14 -0.61
CA MET A 51 -3.97 11.68 -1.66
C MET A 51 -3.56 10.60 -2.65
N ALA A 52 -3.44 10.98 -3.92
CA ALA A 52 -2.91 10.11 -4.96
C ALA A 52 -1.48 9.64 -4.63
N PHE A 53 -1.06 8.54 -5.23
CA PHE A 53 0.35 8.17 -5.25
C PHE A 53 1.14 9.19 -6.08
N LEU A 54 2.21 9.72 -5.52
CA LEU A 54 3.22 10.51 -6.22
C LEU A 54 4.08 9.60 -7.08
N ALA A 55 4.72 10.17 -8.11
CA ALA A 55 5.60 9.41 -9.00
C ALA A 55 6.72 8.70 -8.23
N ASP A 56 7.40 9.43 -7.34
CA ASP A 56 8.51 8.93 -6.52
C ASP A 56 8.07 7.81 -5.55
N GLU A 57 6.81 7.86 -5.08
CA GLU A 57 6.25 6.76 -4.27
C GLU A 57 6.11 5.49 -5.12
N VAL A 58 5.61 5.62 -6.35
CA VAL A 58 5.46 4.49 -7.28
C VAL A 58 6.82 3.93 -7.70
N GLU A 59 7.78 4.79 -8.02
CA GLU A 59 9.16 4.39 -8.33
C GLU A 59 9.74 3.57 -7.17
N GLY A 60 9.69 4.12 -5.96
CA GLY A 60 10.20 3.39 -4.81
C GLY A 60 9.45 2.09 -4.52
N ILE A 61 8.14 2.00 -4.82
CA ILE A 61 7.38 0.75 -4.68
C ILE A 61 7.92 -0.31 -5.65
N ILE A 62 8.20 0.09 -6.90
CA ILE A 62 8.75 -0.79 -7.92
C ILE A 62 10.14 -1.27 -7.51
N ASP A 63 11.02 -0.37 -7.07
CA ASP A 63 12.38 -0.75 -6.61
C ASP A 63 12.33 -1.74 -5.45
N ALA A 64 11.55 -1.43 -4.41
CA ALA A 64 11.40 -2.34 -3.27
C ALA A 64 10.81 -3.70 -3.68
N ALA A 65 9.94 -3.72 -4.69
CA ALA A 65 9.43 -4.97 -5.22
C ALA A 65 10.50 -5.78 -5.91
N LEU A 66 11.32 -5.14 -6.75
CA LEU A 66 12.44 -5.77 -7.45
C LEU A 66 13.48 -6.32 -6.45
N ASP A 67 13.73 -5.60 -5.37
CA ASP A 67 14.66 -5.99 -4.30
C ASP A 67 14.09 -7.00 -3.30
N GLY A 68 12.76 -7.17 -3.27
CA GLY A 68 12.08 -8.06 -2.31
C GLY A 68 11.93 -7.46 -0.90
N THR A 69 12.05 -6.14 -0.77
CA THR A 69 12.00 -5.36 0.48
C THR A 69 10.68 -4.63 0.67
N LEU A 70 9.64 -4.98 -0.10
CA LEU A 70 8.29 -4.39 0.03
C LEU A 70 7.72 -4.47 1.46
N GLY A 71 7.99 -5.56 2.18
CA GLY A 71 7.58 -5.72 3.57
C GLY A 71 8.17 -4.65 4.49
N ASP A 72 9.41 -4.23 4.24
CA ASP A 72 10.09 -3.20 5.03
C ASP A 72 9.41 -1.84 4.87
N LYS A 73 8.94 -1.52 3.67
CA LYS A 73 8.18 -0.29 3.41
C LYS A 73 6.87 -0.22 4.18
N GLU A 74 6.15 -1.33 4.28
CA GLU A 74 4.91 -1.38 5.06
C GLU A 74 5.18 -1.26 6.57
N ILE A 75 6.27 -1.87 7.05
CA ILE A 75 6.70 -1.71 8.44
C ILE A 75 7.06 -0.25 8.74
N ASP A 76 7.77 0.43 7.83
CA ASP A 76 8.21 1.79 8.04
C ASP A 76 7.04 2.77 8.09
N LYS A 77 6.01 2.61 7.24
CA LYS A 77 4.76 3.38 7.35
C LYS A 77 4.16 3.30 8.75
N ALA A 78 4.09 2.09 9.32
CA ALA A 78 3.53 1.89 10.66
C ALA A 78 4.40 2.53 11.75
N LYS A 79 5.74 2.49 11.63
CA LYS A 79 6.66 3.17 12.55
C LYS A 79 6.47 4.68 12.51
N PHE A 80 6.43 5.28 11.31
CA PHE A 80 6.23 6.72 11.13
C PHE A 80 4.88 7.18 11.68
N ALA A 81 3.80 6.45 11.39
CA ALA A 81 2.48 6.78 11.91
C ALA A 81 2.43 6.75 13.45
N ARG A 82 3.08 5.76 14.08
CA ARG A 82 3.19 5.67 15.55
C ARG A 82 4.04 6.80 16.14
N LEU A 83 5.18 7.12 15.52
CA LEU A 83 6.05 8.21 15.98
C LEU A 83 5.31 9.55 15.93
N ALA A 84 4.61 9.82 14.82
CA ALA A 84 3.81 11.03 14.65
C ALA A 84 2.69 11.15 15.70
N ALA A 85 2.00 10.05 16.00
CA ALA A 85 0.98 10.02 17.05
C ALA A 85 1.57 10.32 18.45
N ALA A 86 2.72 9.74 18.79
CA ALA A 86 3.36 9.95 20.09
C ALA A 86 3.83 11.40 20.30
N THR A 87 4.33 12.07 19.25
CA THR A 87 4.66 13.51 19.31
C THR A 87 3.44 14.37 19.59
N ILE A 88 2.29 14.06 18.97
CA ILE A 88 1.03 14.81 19.18
C ILE A 88 0.52 14.64 20.62
N GLU A 89 0.59 13.43 21.20
CA GLU A 89 0.18 13.18 22.60
C GLU A 89 1.06 13.94 23.61
N THR A 90 2.36 14.04 23.32
CA THR A 90 3.31 14.79 24.17
C THR A 90 3.03 16.29 24.13
N GLU A 91 2.67 16.83 22.96
CA GLU A 91 2.23 18.23 22.83
C GLU A 91 0.88 18.48 23.52
N ALA A 92 -0.08 17.57 23.40
CA ALA A 92 -1.40 17.70 24.03
C ALA A 92 -1.36 17.66 25.57
N THR A 93 -0.43 16.88 26.15
CA THR A 93 -0.26 16.78 27.61
C THR A 93 0.54 17.93 28.23
N GLY A 94 1.35 18.65 27.42
CA GLY A 94 2.14 19.80 27.88
C GLY A 94 1.35 21.12 28.06
N VAL A 95 0.17 21.26 27.45
CA VAL A 95 -0.62 22.51 27.50
C VAL A 95 -1.43 22.64 28.79
N GLY A 96 -1.58 21.55 29.56
CA GLY A 96 -2.37 21.54 30.81
C GLY A 96 -1.63 21.96 32.08
N ALA A 97 -0.34 22.30 32.03
CA ALA A 97 0.49 22.54 33.21
C ALA A 97 0.62 24.01 33.63
N ASN A 98 0.04 24.96 32.88
CA ASN A 98 0.08 26.40 33.19
C ASN A 98 -1.35 26.97 33.25
N ALA A 99 -2.08 26.67 34.32
CA ALA A 99 -3.29 27.38 34.75
C ALA A 99 -3.29 27.51 36.27
#